data_AF-A0A7W7XYK9-F1
#
_entry.id   AF-A0A7W7XYK9-F1
#
_cell.length_a   1.000
_cell.length_b   1.000
_cell.length_c   1.000
_cell.angle_alpha   90.00
_cell.angle_beta   90.00
_cell.angle_gamma   90.00
#
_symmetry.space_group_name_H-M   'P 1'
#
loop_
_entity.id
_entity.type
_entity.pdbx_description
1 polymer ?
#
loop_
_entity_poly.entity_id
_entity_poly.type
_entity_poly.pdbx_seq_one_letter_code
_entity_poly.pdbx_strand_id
1 'polypeptide(L)'
;MRAIAATALVALSAAACSPASQDGAAPRDGGPTSADPAPGFRAIGQEPGWLAEVARGDAPAIRLLLDYGERRLTLPRSTAFDEDGNRSFGYRGMADGLAVELRIHRETCHDTMSGEAFETRVELRVGEERFDGCGMFLP
;
A
#
# COMPACT_ATOMS: atom_id res chain seq x y z
N MET A 1 -31.69 80.41 12.25
CA MET A 1 -30.57 81.11 12.91
C MET A 1 -29.86 80.12 13.84
N ARG A 2 -28.57 79.84 13.56
CA ARG A 2 -27.43 79.51 14.47
C ARG A 2 -27.71 78.57 15.68
N ALA A 3 -27.17 77.34 15.67
CA ALA A 3 -25.88 76.90 16.27
C ALA A 3 -26.03 76.48 17.75
N ILE A 4 -25.56 75.31 18.20
CA ILE A 4 -24.29 75.04 18.94
C ILE A 4 -24.21 73.50 19.11
N ALA A 5 -23.30 72.79 18.43
CA ALA A 5 -22.01 72.27 18.91
C ALA A 5 -22.04 71.42 20.20
N ALA A 6 -21.77 70.12 20.06
CA ALA A 6 -21.20 69.29 21.13
C ALA A 6 -20.26 68.26 20.50
N THR A 7 -18.97 68.54 20.65
CA THR A 7 -17.84 67.70 20.27
C THR A 7 -17.75 66.51 21.22
N ALA A 8 -17.79 65.29 20.71
CA ALA A 8 -17.42 64.09 21.47
C ALA A 8 -16.12 63.54 20.90
N LEU A 9 -15.04 63.68 21.67
CA LEU A 9 -13.80 62.91 21.47
C LEU A 9 -14.13 61.43 21.65
N VAL A 10 -13.88 60.60 20.64
CA VAL A 10 -13.77 59.15 20.80
C VAL A 10 -12.31 58.77 20.60
N ALA A 11 -11.73 58.21 21.66
CA ALA A 11 -10.36 57.76 21.70
C ALA A 11 -10.20 56.38 21.03
N LEU A 12 -9.11 56.27 20.28
CA LEU A 12 -8.29 55.11 19.92
C LEU A 12 -8.76 53.71 20.37
N SER A 13 -8.87 52.81 19.39
CA SER A 13 -8.42 51.42 19.53
C SER A 13 -7.96 50.92 18.16
N ALA A 14 -6.65 50.90 17.95
CA ALA A 14 -6.04 50.21 16.82
C ALA A 14 -6.23 48.71 17.04
N ALA A 15 -7.17 48.10 16.31
CA ALA A 15 -7.26 46.65 16.24
C ALA A 15 -6.02 46.14 15.49
N ALA A 16 -5.06 45.60 16.23
CA ALA A 16 -3.93 44.89 15.68
C ALA A 16 -4.45 43.67 14.92
N CYS A 17 -4.28 43.64 13.59
CA CYS A 17 -4.37 42.40 12.82
C CYS A 17 -3.32 41.44 13.35
N SER A 18 -3.75 40.43 14.09
CA SER A 18 -2.91 39.29 14.44
C SER A 18 -2.68 38.46 13.16
N PRO A 19 -1.46 37.96 12.87
CA PRO A 19 -1.28 37.00 11.81
C PRO A 19 -1.90 35.67 12.23
N ALA A 20 -2.85 35.17 11.44
CA ALA A 20 -3.37 33.81 11.56
C ALA A 20 -2.24 32.83 11.18
N SER A 21 -1.46 32.41 12.18
CA SER A 21 -0.57 31.26 12.03
C SER A 21 -1.43 30.00 12.08
N GLN A 22 -1.77 29.48 10.90
CA GLN A 22 -2.40 28.17 10.74
C GLN A 22 -1.37 27.19 10.18
N ASP A 23 -0.29 26.96 10.92
CA ASP A 23 0.52 25.75 10.74
C ASP A 23 -0.09 24.64 11.59
N GLY A 24 -1.32 24.29 11.26
CA GLY A 24 -1.99 23.08 11.73
C GLY A 24 -1.66 21.93 10.78
N ALA A 25 -0.38 21.60 10.61
CA ALA A 25 -0.03 20.29 10.11
C ALA A 25 -0.51 19.28 11.16
N ALA A 26 -1.60 18.58 10.84
CA ALA A 26 -2.05 17.44 11.62
C ALA A 26 -0.85 16.53 11.93
N PRO A 27 -0.74 15.96 13.14
CA PRO A 27 0.22 14.90 13.40
C PRO A 27 -0.02 13.83 12.33
N ARG A 28 1.02 13.50 11.56
CA ARG A 28 1.01 12.28 10.73
C ARG A 28 1.18 11.10 11.67
N ASP A 29 0.20 10.86 12.54
CA ASP A 29 0.11 9.67 13.35
C ASP A 29 -0.38 8.55 12.44
N GLY A 30 0.57 7.82 11.85
CA GLY A 30 0.25 6.68 11.01
C GLY A 30 1.35 6.23 10.04
N GLY A 31 2.63 6.47 10.34
CA GLY A 31 3.66 5.56 9.82
C GLY A 31 3.41 4.16 10.41
N PRO A 32 3.66 3.05 9.68
CA PRO A 32 3.30 1.72 10.14
C PRO A 32 4.00 1.41 11.48
N THR A 33 3.25 1.57 12.58
CA THR A 33 3.67 1.17 13.91
C THR A 33 3.32 -0.28 14.10
N SER A 34 4.20 -1.13 13.60
CA SER A 34 4.41 -2.53 13.98
C SER A 34 5.41 -3.05 12.95
N ALA A 35 6.68 -3.19 13.35
CA ALA A 35 7.76 -3.57 12.45
C ALA A 35 7.60 -5.03 12.03
N ASP A 36 6.64 -5.31 11.15
CA ASP A 36 6.63 -6.52 10.37
C ASP A 36 7.96 -6.55 9.59
N PRO A 37 8.68 -7.68 9.62
CA PRO A 37 9.93 -7.80 8.89
C PRO A 37 9.70 -7.46 7.41
N ALA A 38 10.63 -6.69 6.83
CA ALA A 38 10.54 -6.29 5.43
C ALA A 38 10.39 -7.52 4.51
N PRO A 39 9.50 -7.47 3.51
CA PRO A 39 9.30 -8.60 2.61
C PRO A 39 10.56 -8.90 1.80
N GLY A 40 10.76 -10.17 1.47
CA GLY A 40 11.81 -10.60 0.54
C GLY A 40 11.36 -10.63 -0.91
N PHE A 41 10.04 -10.60 -1.15
CA PHE A 41 9.46 -10.56 -2.49
C PHE A 41 8.15 -9.76 -2.46
N ARG A 42 7.91 -8.99 -3.52
CA ARG A 42 6.67 -8.23 -3.72
C ARG A 42 6.15 -8.45 -5.14
N ALA A 43 4.83 -8.59 -5.25
CA ALA A 43 4.13 -8.66 -6.54
C ALA A 43 2.89 -7.76 -6.55
N ILE A 44 2.56 -7.22 -7.71
CA ILE A 44 1.42 -6.33 -7.93
C ILE A 44 0.69 -6.69 -9.23
N GLY A 45 -0.61 -6.41 -9.29
CA GLY A 45 -1.36 -6.40 -10.55
C GLY A 45 -2.50 -5.38 -10.51
N GLN A 46 -2.99 -5.02 -11.69
CA GLN A 46 -3.78 -3.78 -11.88
C GLN A 46 -5.29 -4.02 -12.04
N GLU A 47 -5.70 -5.15 -12.62
CA GLU A 47 -7.11 -5.39 -12.98
C GLU A 47 -7.56 -6.83 -12.67
N PRO A 48 -8.28 -7.05 -11.56
CA PRO A 48 -8.49 -6.10 -10.45
C PRO A 48 -7.19 -5.83 -9.68
N GLY A 49 -7.13 -4.71 -8.96
CA GLY A 49 -5.92 -4.28 -8.26
C GLY A 49 -5.55 -5.16 -7.06
N TRP A 50 -4.30 -5.61 -6.98
CA TRP A 50 -3.81 -6.44 -5.88
C TRP A 50 -2.32 -6.23 -5.56
N LEU A 51 -1.93 -6.58 -4.33
CA LEU A 51 -0.56 -6.60 -3.82
C LEU A 51 -0.33 -7.88 -3.03
N ALA A 52 0.80 -8.54 -3.27
CA ALA A 52 1.32 -9.60 -2.43
C ALA A 52 2.70 -9.23 -1.87
N GLU A 53 2.89 -9.49 -0.59
CA GLU A 53 4.18 -9.35 0.10
C GLU A 53 4.52 -10.67 0.79
N VAL A 54 5.67 -11.23 0.44
CA VAL A 54 6.16 -12.49 1.02
C VAL A 54 7.31 -12.17 1.96
N ALA A 55 7.18 -12.58 3.23
CA ALA A 55 8.23 -12.44 4.23
C ALA A 55 9.47 -13.29 3.87
N ARG A 56 10.56 -13.08 4.61
CA ARG A 56 11.78 -13.91 4.48
C ARG A 56 11.67 -15.18 5.33
N GLY A 57 12.42 -16.22 4.97
CA GLY A 57 12.55 -17.48 5.71
C GLY A 57 11.90 -18.68 5.01
N ASP A 58 12.02 -19.86 5.62
CA ASP A 58 11.69 -21.14 4.98
C ASP A 58 10.19 -21.41 4.84
N ALA A 59 9.38 -20.85 5.75
CA ALA A 59 7.92 -20.96 5.74
C ALA A 59 7.30 -19.56 5.87
N PRO A 60 7.47 -18.70 4.85
CA PRO A 60 7.22 -17.28 4.99
C PRO A 60 5.73 -16.98 5.12
N ALA A 61 5.41 -15.96 5.91
CA ALA A 61 4.09 -15.37 5.90
C ALA A 61 3.86 -14.62 4.58
N ILE A 62 2.61 -14.59 4.12
CA ILE A 62 2.19 -13.83 2.94
C ILE A 62 1.06 -12.88 3.35
N ARG A 63 1.23 -11.60 3.03
CA ARG A 63 0.18 -10.60 3.17
C ARG A 63 -0.37 -10.29 1.78
N LEU A 64 -1.69 -10.36 1.64
CA LEU A 64 -2.40 -10.03 0.41
C LEU A 64 -3.34 -8.85 0.65
N LEU A 65 -3.29 -7.88 -0.26
CA LEU A 65 -4.30 -6.86 -0.42
C LEU A 65 -4.96 -7.10 -1.78
N LEU A 66 -6.25 -7.39 -1.79
CA LEU A 66 -7.07 -7.64 -2.98
C LEU A 66 -8.09 -6.52 -3.13
N ASP A 67 -8.67 -6.41 -4.32
CA ASP A 67 -9.76 -5.48 -4.61
C ASP A 67 -9.39 -4.03 -4.24
N TYR A 68 -8.20 -3.60 -4.65
CA TYR A 68 -7.64 -2.29 -4.32
C TYR A 68 -7.48 -2.02 -2.81
N GLY A 69 -7.33 -3.09 -2.01
CA GLY A 69 -7.06 -3.02 -0.58
C GLY A 69 -8.29 -3.19 0.32
N GLU A 70 -9.48 -3.33 -0.26
CA GLU A 70 -10.74 -3.58 0.45
C GLU A 70 -10.75 -4.95 1.12
N ARG A 71 -10.12 -5.95 0.50
CA ARG A 71 -10.02 -7.31 1.04
C ARG A 71 -8.58 -7.62 1.41
N ARG A 72 -8.38 -8.07 2.64
CA ARG A 72 -7.05 -8.35 3.21
C ARG A 72 -6.99 -9.78 3.69
N LEU A 73 -6.04 -10.55 3.17
CA LEU A 73 -5.81 -11.93 3.59
C LEU A 73 -4.39 -12.06 4.12
N THR A 74 -4.23 -12.89 5.16
CA THR A 74 -2.91 -13.22 5.69
C THR A 74 -2.75 -14.73 5.75
N LEU A 75 -1.70 -15.21 5.11
CA LEU A 75 -1.21 -16.57 5.28
C LEU A 75 -0.09 -16.52 6.33
N PRO A 76 -0.31 -16.98 7.57
CA PRO A 76 0.71 -16.90 8.61
C PRO A 76 1.92 -17.79 8.30
N ARG A 77 1.72 -18.84 7.51
CA ARG A 77 2.76 -19.73 7.00
C ARG A 77 2.38 -20.22 5.61
N SER A 78 3.34 -20.23 4.71
CA SER A 78 3.24 -20.83 3.38
C SER A 78 4.27 -21.93 3.19
N THR A 79 4.03 -22.80 2.22
CA THR A 79 4.99 -23.81 1.76
C THR A 79 5.50 -23.41 0.40
N ALA A 80 6.84 -23.35 0.26
CA ALA A 80 7.47 -23.11 -1.02
C ALA A 80 7.33 -24.33 -1.93
N PHE A 81 7.25 -24.09 -3.25
CA PHE A 81 7.32 -25.13 -4.27
C PHE A 81 8.21 -24.67 -5.42
N ASP A 82 8.77 -25.65 -6.12
CA ASP A 82 9.57 -25.46 -7.33
C ASP A 82 9.06 -26.41 -8.41
N GLU A 83 8.93 -25.88 -9.62
CA GLU A 83 8.46 -26.54 -10.82
C GLU A 83 9.40 -26.16 -11.99
N ASP A 84 9.49 -27.03 -13.00
CA ASP A 84 10.25 -26.77 -14.22
C ASP A 84 11.73 -26.38 -14.01
N GLY A 85 12.35 -26.86 -12.92
CA GLY A 85 13.75 -26.60 -12.60
C GLY A 85 14.00 -25.12 -12.31
N ASN A 86 13.25 -24.54 -11.36
CA ASN A 86 13.33 -23.14 -10.94
C ASN A 86 12.92 -22.11 -12.01
N ARG A 87 12.29 -22.55 -13.10
CA ARG A 87 11.65 -21.62 -14.05
C ARG A 87 10.28 -21.17 -13.59
N SER A 88 9.59 -22.01 -12.82
CA SER A 88 8.36 -21.66 -12.11
C SER A 88 8.48 -22.13 -10.66
N PHE A 89 8.20 -21.25 -9.71
CA PHE A 89 8.27 -21.59 -8.29
C PHE A 89 7.26 -20.71 -7.56
N GLY A 90 7.07 -20.91 -6.27
CA GLY A 90 6.12 -20.06 -5.56
C GLY A 90 5.82 -20.53 -4.16
N TYR A 91 4.71 -20.04 -3.66
CA TYR A 91 4.24 -20.30 -2.31
C TYR A 91 2.77 -20.70 -2.32
N ARG A 92 2.39 -21.65 -1.47
CA ARG A 92 1.00 -22.06 -1.29
C ARG A 92 0.63 -22.18 0.18
N GLY A 93 -0.64 -21.98 0.49
CA GLY A 93 -1.17 -22.12 1.85
C GLY A 93 -2.66 -21.83 1.92
N MET A 94 -3.14 -21.52 3.13
CA MET A 94 -4.54 -21.20 3.39
C MET A 94 -4.66 -19.83 4.06
N ALA A 95 -5.66 -19.04 3.66
CA ALA A 95 -6.08 -17.83 4.35
C ALA A 95 -7.62 -17.79 4.40
N ASP A 96 -8.19 -17.57 5.59
CA ASP A 96 -9.64 -17.48 5.80
C ASP A 96 -10.45 -18.64 5.18
N GLY A 97 -9.89 -19.85 5.22
CA GLY A 97 -10.51 -21.06 4.66
C GLY A 97 -10.37 -21.21 3.14
N LEU A 98 -9.74 -20.25 2.46
CA LEU A 98 -9.46 -20.28 1.03
C LEU A 98 -8.05 -20.78 0.76
N ALA A 99 -7.91 -21.62 -0.26
CA ALA A 99 -6.61 -22.00 -0.80
C ALA A 99 -5.98 -20.81 -1.53
N VAL A 100 -4.72 -20.54 -1.24
CA VAL A 100 -3.95 -19.49 -1.90
C VAL A 100 -2.69 -20.08 -2.51
N GLU A 101 -2.43 -19.72 -3.76
CA GLU A 101 -1.22 -20.07 -4.49
C GLU A 101 -0.67 -18.82 -5.18
N LEU A 102 0.57 -18.46 -4.88
CA LEU A 102 1.34 -17.41 -5.54
C LEU A 102 2.43 -18.08 -6.37
N ARG A 103 2.20 -18.20 -7.68
CA ARG A 103 3.16 -18.76 -8.64
C ARG A 103 3.95 -17.65 -9.30
N ILE A 104 5.27 -17.83 -9.37
CA ILE A 104 6.25 -16.89 -9.88
C ILE A 104 6.96 -17.57 -11.06
N HIS A 105 6.99 -16.88 -12.19
CA HIS A 105 7.65 -17.31 -13.42
C HIS A 105 8.88 -16.43 -13.65
N ARG A 106 10.04 -17.03 -13.92
CA ARG A 106 11.26 -16.30 -14.29
C ARG A 106 11.20 -15.85 -15.75
N GLU A 107 10.39 -14.83 -16.00
CA GLU A 107 10.23 -14.21 -17.30
C GLU A 107 9.95 -12.73 -17.15
N THR A 108 10.36 -11.95 -18.14
CA THR A 108 10.15 -10.50 -18.15
C THR A 108 8.67 -10.18 -18.16
N CYS A 109 8.25 -9.35 -17.21
CA CYS A 109 6.90 -8.83 -17.11
C CYS A 109 6.96 -7.31 -17.27
N HIS A 110 6.04 -6.74 -18.05
CA HIS A 110 5.94 -5.30 -18.21
C HIS A 110 4.70 -4.80 -17.50
N ASP A 111 4.85 -3.82 -16.60
CA ASP A 111 3.70 -3.12 -16.06
C ASP A 111 2.98 -2.37 -17.20
N THR A 112 1.70 -2.66 -17.38
CA THR A 112 0.90 -2.14 -18.49
C THR A 112 0.72 -0.63 -18.44
N MET A 113 0.89 -0.02 -17.26
CA MET A 113 0.73 1.42 -17.05
C MET A 113 2.02 2.20 -17.26
N SER A 114 3.14 1.76 -16.67
CA SER A 114 4.44 2.46 -16.76
C SER A 114 5.35 1.94 -17.86
N GLY A 115 5.15 0.71 -18.33
CA GLY A 115 6.08 -0.02 -19.20
C GLY A 115 7.32 -0.55 -18.48
N GLU A 116 7.43 -0.35 -17.16
CA GLU A 116 8.56 -0.82 -16.35
C GLU A 116 8.71 -2.34 -16.45
N ALA A 117 9.95 -2.79 -16.62
CA ALA A 117 10.27 -4.19 -16.75
C ALA A 117 10.60 -4.80 -15.38
N PHE A 118 9.91 -5.88 -15.07
CA PHE A 118 10.11 -6.72 -13.89
C PHE A 118 10.73 -8.04 -14.31
N GLU A 119 11.52 -8.63 -13.41
CA GLU A 119 12.22 -9.90 -13.66
C GLU A 119 11.29 -11.12 -13.63
N THR A 120 10.07 -10.96 -13.10
CA THR A 120 9.13 -12.06 -12.93
C THR A 120 7.70 -11.69 -13.31
N ARG A 121 7.01 -12.63 -13.97
CA ARG A 121 5.54 -12.66 -14.07
C ARG A 121 4.99 -13.47 -12.90
N VAL A 122 3.85 -13.06 -12.37
CA VAL A 122 3.23 -13.68 -11.19
C VAL A 122 1.76 -14.01 -11.48
N GLU A 123 1.34 -15.20 -11.05
CA GLU A 123 -0.06 -15.61 -11.00
C GLU A 123 -0.45 -15.83 -9.53
N LEU A 124 -1.48 -15.12 -9.08
CA LEU A 124 -2.10 -15.33 -7.77
C LEU A 124 -3.43 -16.05 -7.96
N ARG A 125 -3.66 -17.11 -7.19
CA ARG A 125 -4.96 -17.77 -7.06
C ARG A 125 -5.44 -17.69 -5.63
N VAL A 126 -6.70 -17.31 -5.44
CA VAL A 126 -7.37 -17.25 -4.13
C VAL A 126 -8.73 -17.94 -4.30
N GLY A 127 -8.84 -19.18 -3.83
CA GLY A 127 -9.99 -20.03 -4.16
C GLY A 127 -10.12 -20.22 -5.67
N GLU A 128 -11.23 -19.73 -6.23
CA GLU A 128 -11.51 -19.77 -7.67
C GLU A 128 -11.04 -18.51 -8.42
N GLU A 129 -10.72 -17.44 -7.70
CA GLU A 129 -10.26 -16.18 -8.29
C GLU A 129 -8.82 -16.28 -8.75
N ARG A 130 -8.52 -15.67 -9.90
CA ARG A 130 -7.18 -15.60 -10.49
C ARG A 130 -6.83 -14.15 -10.78
N PHE A 131 -5.58 -13.82 -10.48
CA PHE A 131 -5.00 -12.52 -10.73
C PHE A 131 -3.64 -12.69 -11.39
N ASP A 132 -3.34 -11.85 -12.38
CA ASP A 132 -2.06 -11.82 -13.07
C ASP A 132 -1.33 -10.51 -12.72
N GLY A 133 0.00 -10.53 -12.71
CA GLY A 133 0.80 -9.39 -12.30
C GLY A 133 2.29 -9.57 -12.51
N CYS A 134 3.06 -8.57 -12.06
CA CYS A 134 4.52 -8.57 -12.11
C CYS A 134 5.09 -8.61 -10.68
N GLY A 135 6.30 -9.16 -10.52
CA GLY A 135 6.96 -9.25 -9.23
C GLY A 135 8.46 -9.01 -9.26
N MET A 136 9.00 -8.69 -8.09
CA MET A 136 10.43 -8.50 -7.87
C MET A 136 10.89 -9.01 -6.52
N PHE A 137 12.14 -9.47 -6.47
CA PHE A 137 12.83 -9.75 -5.22
C PHE A 137 13.35 -8.48 -4.59
N LEU A 138 13.29 -8.41 -3.26
CA LEU A 138 13.72 -7.25 -2.51
C LEU A 138 15.04 -7.54 -1.76
N PRO A 139 16.00 -6.59 -1.76
CA PRO A 139 17.28 -6.73 -1.10
C PRO A 139 17.16 -6.87 0.43
#